data_AF-A0A2G6D5Z4-F1
#
_entry.id   AF-A0A2G6D5Z4-F1
#
_cell.length_a   1.000
_cell.length_b   1.000
_cell.length_c   1.000
_cell.angle_alpha   90.00
_cell.angle_beta   90.00
_cell.angle_gamma   90.00
#
_symmetry.space_group_name_H-M   'P 1'
#
loop_
_entity.id
_entity.type
_entity.pdbx_description
1 polymer ?
#
loop_
_entity_poly.entity_id
_entity_poly.type
_entity_poly.pdbx_seq_one_letter_code
_entity_poly.pdbx_strand_id
1 'polypeptide(L)'
;MANPTLLGMITGFFTNARTTPVVLIILLSAISFYTSYDGLVRFSFATPEEASLVSLIVLGLVVFCIQLVLVYALRKMALSRRWMAKVRWLPLYMLMMSISVFFSYGFYYKLLRAEGFAQENFTAQLNQVRDGAQDYLLAFEAVERGSKQLKLYSERRAREEEKFGGSCGDGSVPGKGPRRTFRNNEALVFSAIAKSIEPLGQQVRRDIGQLQNIIENYRPDTQDVMSLQNEINGIIHEINTRRNAPVLAESSRVIAQRVGEKRQRIVPTAAGSIPCPDSTITLNGNAMLKSIEFLPFMEDVQLFNPFDQRNVLNRAMDVIRSIPGLAVAWWKNEDLKPLMEHGKDSTRRDDYVPLLLGALVDFVLLIVGLADGYISRRRNWMSADFEGDYFSAEDVSKLRAITDMKHLASNVQPYLYDSLGQCFFVIPSSPVHGNRMASELLELFEVLASERIKPAMLRQVPYAWIPRSVRNEVYAILGDDAEHLTYNVYRMSAMQWDELKQALSMAVVPAGEPEESDAPCTWPY
;
A
#
# COMPACT_ATOMS: atom_id res chain seq x y z
N MET A 1 21.79 -45.70 -14.57
CA MET A 1 21.16 -44.48 -15.13
C MET A 1 19.97 -44.16 -14.24
N ALA A 2 20.16 -43.28 -13.26
CA ALA A 2 19.08 -42.86 -12.37
C ALA A 2 18.47 -41.58 -12.92
N ASN A 3 17.16 -41.59 -13.18
CA ASN A 3 16.43 -40.41 -13.63
C ASN A 3 16.52 -39.30 -12.57
N PRO A 4 16.90 -38.07 -12.93
CA PRO A 4 16.89 -36.97 -11.99
C PRO A 4 15.44 -36.67 -11.58
N THR A 5 15.19 -36.69 -10.27
CA THR A 5 13.90 -36.27 -9.70
C THR A 5 13.67 -34.80 -9.98
N LEU A 6 12.42 -34.41 -10.27
CA LEU A 6 12.02 -33.03 -10.57
C LEU A 6 12.53 -32.04 -9.50
N LEU A 7 12.58 -32.49 -8.25
CA LEU A 7 13.08 -31.74 -7.10
C LEU A 7 14.61 -31.55 -7.14
N GLY A 8 15.37 -32.57 -7.55
CA GLY A 8 16.82 -32.48 -7.78
C GLY A 8 17.18 -31.58 -8.97
N MET A 9 16.32 -31.55 -9.99
CA MET A 9 16.45 -30.65 -11.15
C MET A 9 16.16 -29.20 -10.75
N ILE A 10 15.14 -28.95 -9.92
CA ILE A 10 14.83 -27.63 -9.36
C ILE A 10 15.95 -27.14 -8.43
N THR A 11 16.44 -27.98 -7.51
CA THR A 11 17.54 -27.58 -6.61
C THR A 11 18.84 -27.35 -7.36
N GLY A 12 19.18 -28.20 -8.35
CA GLY A 12 20.33 -28.00 -9.24
C GLY A 12 20.23 -26.72 -10.09
N PHE A 13 19.01 -26.32 -10.45
CA PHE A 13 18.73 -25.09 -11.19
C PHE A 13 18.84 -23.82 -10.31
N PHE A 14 18.52 -23.91 -9.03
CA PHE A 14 18.71 -22.83 -8.06
C PHE A 14 20.14 -22.75 -7.48
N THR A 15 20.97 -23.78 -7.61
CA THR A 15 22.39 -23.72 -7.20
C THR A 15 23.32 -23.16 -8.28
N ASN A 16 22.86 -23.08 -9.53
CA ASN A 16 23.63 -22.45 -10.60
C ASN A 16 23.60 -20.92 -10.45
N ALA A 17 24.74 -20.32 -10.12
CA ALA A 17 24.92 -18.87 -9.96
C ALA A 17 24.60 -18.03 -11.23
N ARG A 18 24.33 -18.69 -12.36
CA ARG A 18 23.97 -18.07 -13.66
C ARG A 18 22.45 -18.01 -13.89
N THR A 19 21.67 -18.88 -13.25
CA THR A 19 20.21 -19.01 -13.46
C THR A 19 19.38 -18.37 -12.36
N THR A 20 19.89 -18.29 -11.14
CA THR A 20 19.21 -17.69 -9.98
C THR A 20 18.72 -16.25 -10.18
N PRO A 21 19.53 -15.28 -10.67
CA PRO A 21 19.05 -13.91 -10.83
C PRO A 21 17.98 -13.80 -11.93
N VAL A 22 18.15 -14.52 -13.04
CA VAL A 22 17.19 -14.53 -14.16
C VAL A 22 15.85 -15.10 -13.71
N VAL A 23 15.86 -16.20 -12.95
CA VAL A 23 14.64 -16.81 -12.39
C VAL A 23 13.95 -15.86 -11.42
N LEU A 24 14.72 -15.17 -10.57
CA LEU A 24 14.15 -14.22 -9.62
C LEU A 24 13.53 -13.01 -10.32
N ILE A 25 14.16 -12.49 -11.38
CA ILE A 25 13.59 -11.41 -12.21
C ILE A 25 12.28 -11.86 -12.85
N ILE A 26 12.23 -13.08 -13.42
CA ILE A 26 11.00 -13.63 -14.01
C ILE A 26 9.90 -13.78 -12.95
N LEU A 27 10.23 -14.36 -11.79
CA LEU A 27 9.29 -14.58 -10.70
C LEU A 27 8.73 -13.26 -10.13
N LEU A 28 9.60 -12.31 -9.80
CA LEU A 28 9.19 -10.99 -9.32
C LEU A 28 8.39 -10.23 -10.38
N SER A 29 8.76 -10.38 -11.66
CA SER A 29 8.00 -9.79 -12.75
C SER A 29 6.62 -10.41 -12.91
N ALA A 30 6.47 -11.71 -12.68
CA ALA A 30 5.17 -12.39 -12.72
C ALA A 30 4.28 -11.96 -11.54
N ILE A 31 4.86 -11.84 -10.34
CA ILE A 31 4.16 -11.33 -9.14
C ILE A 31 3.70 -9.89 -9.38
N SER A 32 4.62 -9.01 -9.80
CA SER A 32 4.34 -7.60 -10.10
C SER A 32 3.25 -7.48 -11.17
N PHE A 33 3.33 -8.27 -12.25
CA PHE A 33 2.28 -8.34 -13.27
C PHE A 33 0.93 -8.75 -12.70
N TYR A 34 0.88 -9.84 -11.92
CA TYR A 34 -0.38 -10.33 -11.34
C TYR A 34 -1.02 -9.31 -10.40
N THR A 35 -0.23 -8.71 -9.49
CA THR A 35 -0.75 -7.73 -8.53
C THR A 35 -1.22 -6.46 -9.20
N SER A 36 -0.49 -5.98 -10.22
CA SER A 36 -0.86 -4.79 -10.99
C SER A 36 -2.05 -5.06 -11.91
N TYR A 37 -2.17 -6.28 -12.45
CA TYR A 37 -3.32 -6.70 -13.25
C TYR A 37 -4.61 -6.76 -12.44
N ASP A 38 -4.62 -7.51 -11.32
CA ASP A 38 -5.80 -7.61 -10.46
C ASP A 38 -6.22 -6.22 -9.94
N GLY A 39 -5.25 -5.40 -9.53
CA GLY A 39 -5.51 -4.03 -9.12
C GLY A 39 -6.08 -3.13 -10.23
N LEU A 40 -5.59 -3.24 -11.46
CA LEU A 40 -6.12 -2.48 -12.61
C LEU A 40 -7.53 -2.95 -13.04
N VAL A 41 -7.81 -4.24 -12.96
CA VAL A 41 -9.14 -4.79 -13.24
C VAL A 41 -10.15 -4.22 -12.23
N ARG A 42 -9.80 -4.21 -10.94
CA ARG A 42 -10.62 -3.59 -9.88
C ARG A 42 -10.76 -2.07 -10.04
N PHE A 43 -9.76 -1.41 -10.61
CA PHE A 43 -9.86 0.02 -10.94
C PHE A 43 -10.89 0.27 -12.05
N SER A 44 -10.97 -0.62 -13.03
CA SER A 44 -11.80 -0.41 -14.22
C SER A 44 -13.25 -0.86 -14.04
N PHE A 45 -13.52 -1.83 -13.16
CA PHE A 45 -14.85 -2.41 -12.97
C PHE A 45 -15.26 -2.43 -11.49
N ALA A 46 -16.43 -1.85 -11.19
CA ALA A 46 -17.04 -1.90 -9.85
C ALA A 46 -17.38 -3.34 -9.41
N THR A 47 -17.69 -4.19 -10.38
CA THR A 47 -18.07 -5.59 -10.25
C THR A 47 -17.19 -6.40 -11.22
N PRO A 48 -16.09 -7.02 -10.77
CA PRO A 48 -15.15 -7.72 -11.64
C PRO A 48 -15.81 -8.86 -12.44
N GLU A 49 -16.89 -9.42 -11.92
CA GLU A 49 -17.64 -10.53 -12.51
C GLU A 49 -18.52 -10.12 -13.70
N GLU A 50 -18.84 -8.82 -13.82
CA GLU A 50 -19.63 -8.28 -14.94
C GLU A 50 -18.75 -7.81 -16.11
N ALA A 51 -17.43 -7.91 -15.97
CA ALA A 51 -16.48 -7.45 -16.98
C ALA A 51 -16.48 -8.34 -18.23
N SER A 52 -16.55 -7.73 -19.41
CA SER A 52 -16.40 -8.47 -20.66
C SER A 52 -14.99 -9.09 -20.78
N LEU A 53 -14.89 -10.30 -21.30
CA LEU A 53 -13.61 -10.99 -21.48
C LEU A 53 -12.63 -10.15 -22.33
N VAL A 54 -13.14 -9.46 -23.36
CA VAL A 54 -12.36 -8.55 -24.21
C VAL A 54 -11.71 -7.44 -23.37
N SER A 55 -12.46 -6.83 -22.46
CA SER A 55 -11.91 -5.77 -21.61
C SER A 55 -10.84 -6.28 -20.64
N LEU A 56 -11.01 -7.49 -20.10
CA LEU A 56 -10.00 -8.12 -19.24
C LEU A 56 -8.69 -8.41 -19.99
N ILE A 57 -8.77 -8.84 -21.25
CA ILE A 57 -7.59 -9.04 -22.11
C ILE A 57 -6.89 -7.72 -22.40
N VAL A 58 -7.64 -6.68 -22.76
CA VAL A 58 -7.08 -5.35 -23.07
C VAL A 58 -6.34 -4.78 -21.86
N LEU A 59 -6.93 -4.85 -20.67
CA LEU A 59 -6.27 -4.41 -19.43
C LEU A 59 -5.02 -5.24 -19.13
N GLY A 60 -5.07 -6.56 -19.34
CA GLY A 60 -3.92 -7.45 -19.19
C GLY A 60 -2.78 -7.06 -20.13
N LEU A 61 -3.09 -6.73 -21.37
CA LEU A 61 -2.12 -6.28 -22.36
C LEU A 61 -1.47 -4.95 -21.96
N VAL A 62 -2.23 -4.01 -21.40
CA VAL A 62 -1.70 -2.74 -20.89
C VAL A 62 -0.68 -2.97 -19.78
N VAL A 63 -1.02 -3.80 -18.78
CA VAL A 63 -0.09 -4.12 -17.67
C VAL A 63 1.13 -4.87 -18.19
N PHE A 64 0.95 -5.77 -19.17
CA PHE A 64 2.05 -6.49 -19.80
C PHE A 64 3.03 -5.55 -20.51
N CYS A 65 2.52 -4.54 -21.22
CA CYS A 65 3.34 -3.50 -21.86
C CYS A 65 4.13 -2.69 -20.83
N ILE A 66 3.51 -2.28 -19.71
CA ILE A 66 4.20 -1.59 -18.62
C ILE A 66 5.32 -2.45 -18.05
N GLN A 67 5.04 -3.74 -17.82
CA GLN A 67 6.02 -4.68 -17.29
C GLN A 67 7.18 -4.94 -18.25
N LEU A 68 6.91 -5.05 -19.54
CA LEU A 68 7.95 -5.14 -20.57
C LEU A 68 8.85 -3.90 -20.58
N VAL A 69 8.27 -2.70 -20.45
CA VAL A 69 9.05 -1.46 -20.39
C VAL A 69 9.92 -1.41 -19.13
N LEU A 70 9.42 -1.86 -17.97
CA LEU A 70 10.19 -1.97 -16.73
C LEU A 70 11.41 -2.89 -16.89
N VAL A 71 11.18 -4.12 -17.37
CA VAL A 71 12.26 -5.11 -17.59
C VAL A 71 13.24 -4.63 -18.67
N TYR A 72 12.75 -3.96 -19.71
CA TYR A 72 13.59 -3.39 -20.77
C TYR A 72 14.48 -2.25 -20.26
N ALA A 73 13.92 -1.31 -19.48
CA ALA A 73 14.67 -0.22 -18.87
C ALA A 73 15.73 -0.77 -17.92
N LEU A 74 15.38 -1.77 -17.12
CA LEU A 74 16.30 -2.49 -16.24
C LEU A 74 17.43 -3.17 -17.02
N ARG A 75 17.12 -3.89 -18.10
CA ARG A 75 18.12 -4.51 -18.97
C ARG A 75 19.07 -3.47 -19.58
N LYS A 76 18.55 -2.33 -20.02
CA LYS A 76 19.38 -1.23 -20.55
C LYS A 76 20.26 -0.59 -19.48
N MET A 77 19.78 -0.46 -18.24
CA MET A 77 20.59 0.02 -17.11
C MET A 77 21.68 -0.99 -16.71
N ALA A 78 21.35 -2.28 -16.69
CA ALA A 78 22.28 -3.38 -16.41
C ALA A 78 23.42 -3.44 -17.45
N LEU A 79 23.08 -3.36 -18.74
CA LEU A 79 24.05 -3.45 -19.84
C LEU A 79 24.83 -2.14 -20.09
N SER A 80 24.40 -0.98 -19.59
CA SER A 80 25.11 0.27 -19.87
C SER A 80 26.39 0.43 -19.02
N ARG A 81 27.52 0.80 -19.67
CA ARG A 81 28.81 1.07 -18.98
C ARG A 81 28.87 2.47 -18.40
N ARG A 82 28.27 3.46 -19.07
CA ARG A 82 28.31 4.86 -18.64
C ARG A 82 27.29 5.10 -17.54
N TRP A 83 27.75 5.61 -16.40
CA TRP A 83 26.88 6.01 -15.31
C TRP A 83 25.80 7.01 -15.78
N MET A 84 26.16 7.96 -16.65
CA MET A 84 25.21 8.90 -17.26
C MET A 84 24.10 8.23 -18.07
N ALA A 85 24.39 7.12 -18.75
CA ALA A 85 23.38 6.39 -19.49
C ALA A 85 22.45 5.60 -18.54
N LYS A 86 22.95 5.12 -17.40
CA LYS A 86 22.11 4.56 -16.33
C LYS A 86 21.18 5.62 -15.75
N VAL A 87 21.71 6.81 -15.43
CA VAL A 87 20.93 7.95 -14.93
C VAL A 87 19.85 8.37 -15.92
N ARG A 88 20.08 8.28 -17.23
CA ARG A 88 19.06 8.61 -18.24
C ARG A 88 17.86 7.65 -18.25
N TRP A 89 18.07 6.37 -17.94
CA TRP A 89 17.00 5.36 -17.92
C TRP A 89 16.29 5.28 -16.56
N LEU A 90 16.91 5.79 -15.50
CA LEU A 90 16.35 5.77 -14.15
C LEU A 90 15.00 6.51 -14.02
N PRO A 91 14.79 7.73 -14.58
CA PRO A 91 13.49 8.41 -14.51
C PRO A 91 12.36 7.61 -15.18
N LEU A 92 12.63 6.96 -16.31
CA LEU A 92 11.65 6.12 -16.99
C LEU A 92 11.27 4.91 -16.13
N TYR A 93 12.28 4.28 -15.49
CA TYR A 93 12.04 3.17 -14.57
C TYR A 93 11.20 3.63 -13.37
N MET A 94 11.56 4.74 -12.72
CA MET A 94 10.84 5.28 -11.57
C MET A 94 9.39 5.64 -11.91
N LEU A 95 9.14 6.19 -13.09
CA LEU A 95 7.80 6.52 -13.55
C LEU A 95 6.96 5.26 -13.79
N MET A 96 7.51 4.26 -14.47
CA MET A 96 6.80 3.00 -14.70
C MET A 96 6.57 2.21 -13.41
N MET A 97 7.55 2.22 -12.50
CA MET A 97 7.42 1.66 -11.15
C MET A 97 6.29 2.35 -10.38
N SER A 98 6.21 3.69 -10.41
CA SER A 98 5.14 4.42 -9.71
C SER A 98 3.75 4.04 -10.23
N ILE A 99 3.61 3.84 -11.55
CA ILE A 99 2.36 3.38 -12.17
C ILE A 99 2.04 1.92 -11.78
N SER A 100 3.04 1.04 -11.77
CA SER A 100 2.88 -0.35 -11.33
C SER A 100 2.44 -0.42 -9.86
N VAL A 101 3.13 0.31 -8.98
CA VAL A 101 2.79 0.40 -7.55
C VAL A 101 1.38 0.94 -7.35
N PHE A 102 0.98 1.97 -8.11
CA PHE A 102 -0.38 2.51 -8.10
C PHE A 102 -1.43 1.43 -8.37
N PHE A 103 -1.24 0.61 -9.41
CA PHE A 103 -2.20 -0.46 -9.70
C PHE A 103 -2.13 -1.58 -8.66
N SER A 104 -0.93 -2.00 -8.25
CA SER A 104 -0.76 -3.04 -7.21
C SER A 104 -1.39 -2.68 -5.86
N TYR A 105 -1.53 -1.38 -5.55
CA TYR A 105 -2.19 -0.90 -4.34
C TYR A 105 -3.59 -1.51 -4.20
N GLY A 106 -4.38 -1.54 -5.28
CA GLY A 106 -5.75 -2.08 -5.24
C GLY A 106 -5.80 -3.55 -4.80
N PHE A 107 -4.83 -4.36 -5.22
CA PHE A 107 -4.68 -5.76 -4.81
C PHE A 107 -4.33 -5.87 -3.32
N TYR A 108 -3.24 -5.23 -2.89
CA TYR A 108 -2.78 -5.33 -1.50
C TYR A 108 -3.74 -4.68 -0.50
N TYR A 109 -4.41 -3.60 -0.91
CA TYR A 109 -5.43 -2.93 -0.11
C TYR A 109 -6.57 -3.88 0.24
N LYS A 110 -7.06 -4.62 -0.76
CA LYS A 110 -8.09 -5.64 -0.52
C LYS A 110 -7.56 -6.76 0.37
N LEU A 111 -6.39 -7.32 0.06
CA LEU A 111 -5.82 -8.43 0.82
C LEU A 111 -5.67 -8.09 2.31
N LEU A 112 -5.20 -6.89 2.64
CA LEU A 112 -4.97 -6.46 4.02
C LEU A 112 -6.26 -5.99 4.72
N ARG A 113 -7.19 -5.36 3.97
CA ARG A 113 -8.45 -4.82 4.55
C ARG A 113 -9.56 -5.87 4.67
N ALA A 114 -9.56 -6.88 3.81
CA ALA A 114 -10.60 -7.91 3.77
C ALA A 114 -10.66 -8.78 5.03
N GLU A 115 -9.57 -8.91 5.79
CA GLU A 115 -9.53 -9.88 6.89
C GLU A 115 -9.50 -9.26 8.30
N GLY A 116 -8.81 -8.14 8.53
CA GLY A 116 -8.63 -7.60 9.90
C GLY A 116 -9.56 -6.44 10.27
N PHE A 117 -9.47 -5.34 9.51
CA PHE A 117 -9.98 -4.04 9.97
C PHE A 117 -11.47 -3.80 9.68
N ALA A 118 -12.00 -4.39 8.60
CA ALA A 118 -13.41 -4.31 8.28
C ALA A 118 -14.25 -5.06 9.31
N GLN A 119 -13.79 -6.25 9.72
CA GLN A 119 -14.50 -7.11 10.66
C GLN A 119 -14.49 -6.54 12.08
N GLU A 120 -13.37 -5.97 12.55
CA GLU A 120 -13.30 -5.34 13.87
C GLU A 120 -14.20 -4.10 13.99
N ASN A 121 -14.17 -3.16 13.03
CA ASN A 121 -15.04 -1.98 13.10
C ASN A 121 -16.52 -2.34 12.93
N PHE A 122 -16.81 -3.28 12.05
CA PHE A 122 -18.17 -3.75 11.82
C PHE A 122 -18.75 -4.43 13.07
N THR A 123 -17.98 -5.32 13.70
CA THR A 123 -18.39 -5.95 14.97
C THR A 123 -18.52 -4.94 16.11
N ALA A 124 -17.63 -3.94 16.19
CA ALA A 124 -17.74 -2.87 17.18
C ALA A 124 -19.02 -2.05 17.00
N GLN A 125 -19.37 -1.67 15.77
CA GLN A 125 -20.62 -0.96 15.46
C GLN A 125 -21.86 -1.80 15.80
N LEU A 126 -21.88 -3.09 15.44
CA LEU A 126 -22.99 -3.97 15.80
C LEU A 126 -23.13 -4.16 17.32
N ASN A 127 -22.02 -4.25 18.05
CA ASN A 127 -22.05 -4.33 19.51
C ASN A 127 -22.62 -3.04 20.11
N GLN A 128 -22.24 -1.86 19.59
CA GLN A 128 -22.79 -0.58 20.05
C GLN A 128 -24.31 -0.51 19.88
N VAL A 129 -24.83 -1.02 18.75
CA VAL A 129 -26.28 -1.10 18.49
C VAL A 129 -26.97 -2.04 19.46
N ARG A 130 -26.39 -3.23 19.67
CA ARG A 130 -26.92 -4.22 20.60
C ARG A 130 -27.00 -3.67 22.02
N ASP A 131 -25.93 -3.03 22.48
CA ASP A 131 -25.83 -2.47 23.81
C ASP A 131 -26.82 -1.28 23.96
N GLY A 132 -26.90 -0.39 22.97
CA GLY A 132 -27.88 0.71 22.94
C GLY A 132 -29.33 0.22 22.93
N ALA A 133 -29.64 -0.86 22.21
CA ALA A 133 -30.96 -1.48 22.22
C ALA A 133 -31.29 -2.10 23.58
N GLN A 134 -30.33 -2.74 24.24
CA GLN A 134 -30.50 -3.29 25.58
C GLN A 134 -30.73 -2.19 26.62
N ASP A 135 -30.01 -1.07 26.52
CA ASP A 135 -30.20 0.09 27.38
C ASP A 135 -31.60 0.71 27.20
N TYR A 136 -32.06 0.83 25.94
CA TYR A 136 -33.42 1.30 25.64
C TYR A 136 -34.49 0.38 26.25
N LEU A 137 -34.31 -0.94 26.11
CA LEU A 137 -35.22 -1.91 26.70
C LEU A 137 -35.33 -1.73 28.21
N LEU A 138 -34.19 -1.70 28.90
CA LEU A 138 -34.14 -1.55 30.35
C LEU A 138 -34.77 -0.23 30.83
N ALA A 139 -34.54 0.86 30.10
CA ALA A 139 -35.16 2.16 30.38
C ALA A 139 -36.68 2.11 30.20
N PHE A 140 -37.17 1.48 29.13
CA PHE A 140 -38.61 1.33 28.88
C PHE A 140 -39.27 0.42 29.94
N GLU A 141 -38.60 -0.65 30.37
CA GLU A 141 -39.09 -1.52 31.44
C GLU A 141 -39.20 -0.79 32.79
N ALA A 142 -38.37 0.22 33.04
CA ALA A 142 -38.53 1.09 34.19
C ALA A 142 -39.83 1.91 34.12
N VAL A 143 -40.19 2.43 32.94
CA VAL A 143 -41.47 3.14 32.72
C VAL A 143 -42.66 2.19 32.94
N GLU A 144 -42.59 0.98 32.40
CA GLU A 144 -43.65 -0.03 32.58
C GLU A 144 -43.82 -0.40 34.06
N ARG A 145 -42.72 -0.68 34.78
CA ARG A 145 -42.74 -0.98 36.21
C ARG A 145 -43.30 0.19 37.03
N GLY A 146 -42.88 1.43 36.72
CA GLY A 146 -43.39 2.63 37.37
C GLY A 146 -44.91 2.78 37.22
N SER A 147 -45.43 2.56 36.02
CA SER A 147 -46.87 2.59 35.74
C SER A 147 -47.65 1.53 36.52
N LYS A 148 -47.13 0.29 36.57
CA LYS A 148 -47.73 -0.82 37.33
C LYS A 148 -47.71 -0.55 38.83
N GLN A 149 -46.62 0.01 39.34
CA GLN A 149 -46.50 0.38 40.76
C GLN A 149 -47.49 1.49 41.15
N LEU A 150 -47.64 2.53 40.34
CA LEU A 150 -48.62 3.60 40.56
C LEU A 150 -50.06 3.07 40.54
N LYS A 151 -50.39 2.21 39.58
CA LYS A 151 -51.69 1.52 39.52
C LYS A 151 -51.96 0.75 40.81
N LEU A 152 -51.06 -0.18 41.19
CA LEU A 152 -51.25 -1.04 42.36
C LEU A 152 -51.33 -0.26 43.67
N TYR A 153 -50.52 0.79 43.82
CA TYR A 153 -50.56 1.65 44.99
C TYR A 153 -51.86 2.45 45.06
N SER A 154 -52.28 3.06 43.95
CA SER A 154 -53.50 3.86 43.89
C SER A 154 -54.77 3.03 44.13
N GLU A 155 -54.86 1.84 43.54
CA GLU A 155 -55.96 0.90 43.80
C GLU A 155 -56.04 0.49 45.28
N ARG A 156 -54.90 0.31 45.94
CA ARG A 156 -54.85 0.02 47.37
C ARG A 156 -55.34 1.20 48.20
N ARG A 157 -54.87 2.42 47.92
CA ARG A 157 -55.31 3.64 48.61
C ARG A 157 -56.78 3.95 48.41
N ALA A 158 -57.32 3.68 47.23
CA ALA A 158 -58.75 3.79 46.96
C ALA A 158 -59.58 2.85 47.85
N ARG A 159 -59.14 1.59 48.00
CA ARG A 159 -59.79 0.62 48.91
C ARG A 159 -59.66 1.00 50.38
N GLU A 160 -58.52 1.57 50.78
CA GLU A 160 -58.31 2.06 52.15
C GLU A 160 -59.23 3.24 52.47
N GLU A 161 -59.35 4.22 51.57
CA GLU A 161 -60.27 5.36 51.73
C GLU A 161 -61.73 4.90 51.80
N GLU A 162 -62.10 3.87 51.03
CA GLU A 162 -63.44 3.30 51.04
C GLU A 162 -63.79 2.58 52.35
N LYS A 163 -62.85 1.83 52.92
CA LYS A 163 -63.09 1.00 54.10
C LYS A 163 -62.85 1.72 55.43
N PHE A 164 -61.84 2.56 55.48
CA PHE A 164 -61.33 3.15 56.72
C PHE A 164 -61.26 4.68 56.70
N GLY A 165 -61.28 5.30 55.51
CA GLY A 165 -61.04 6.74 55.36
C GLY A 165 -59.59 7.13 55.68
N GLY A 166 -59.31 8.42 55.77
CA GLY A 166 -58.04 8.98 56.24
C GLY A 166 -56.86 8.84 55.27
N SER A 167 -57.06 8.37 54.03
CA SER A 167 -55.96 8.14 53.06
C SER A 167 -55.24 9.41 52.62
N CYS A 168 -55.79 10.58 52.95
CA CYS A 168 -55.24 11.90 52.64
C CYS A 168 -54.64 12.62 53.86
N GLY A 169 -54.52 11.97 55.03
CA GLY A 169 -53.79 12.47 56.21
C GLY A 169 -54.57 13.33 57.21
N ASP A 170 -55.85 13.60 56.97
CA ASP A 170 -56.70 14.48 57.79
C ASP A 170 -57.68 13.74 58.71
N GLY A 171 -57.54 12.41 58.83
CA GLY A 171 -58.43 11.60 59.67
C GLY A 171 -59.88 11.55 59.15
N SER A 172 -60.10 11.68 57.83
CA SER A 172 -61.43 11.57 57.22
C SER A 172 -62.09 10.23 57.57
N VAL A 173 -63.39 10.25 57.87
CA VAL A 173 -64.17 9.03 58.18
C VAL A 173 -64.54 8.27 56.90
N PRO A 174 -64.71 6.93 56.97
CA PRO A 174 -65.15 6.15 55.82
C PRO A 174 -66.56 6.56 55.38
N GLY A 175 -66.79 6.69 54.08
CA GLY A 175 -68.08 7.12 53.55
C GLY A 175 -68.10 7.49 52.07
N LYS A 176 -69.24 7.98 51.58
CA LYS A 176 -69.35 8.60 50.25
C LYS A 176 -68.95 10.07 50.37
N GLY A 177 -67.84 10.45 49.76
CA GLY A 177 -67.36 11.83 49.82
C GLY A 177 -66.37 12.16 48.70
N PRO A 178 -66.01 13.46 48.53
CA PRO A 178 -65.15 13.92 47.45
C PRO A 178 -63.78 13.25 47.41
N ARG A 179 -63.18 12.94 48.57
CA ARG A 179 -61.88 12.24 48.68
C ARG A 179 -61.94 10.81 48.13
N ARG A 180 -62.98 10.05 48.48
CA ARG A 180 -63.21 8.70 47.93
C ARG A 180 -63.41 8.75 46.42
N THR A 181 -64.22 9.68 45.92
CA THR A 181 -64.43 9.85 44.47
C THR A 181 -63.10 10.18 43.77
N PHE A 182 -62.29 11.05 44.36
CA PHE A 182 -60.96 11.38 43.83
C PHE A 182 -60.02 10.16 43.83
N ARG A 183 -59.91 9.40 44.92
CA ARG A 183 -59.05 8.20 44.98
C ARG A 183 -59.50 7.12 44.00
N ASN A 184 -60.81 6.92 43.84
CA ASN A 184 -61.35 6.00 42.84
C ASN A 184 -61.02 6.46 41.41
N ASN A 185 -61.19 7.75 41.11
CA ASN A 185 -60.80 8.34 39.83
C ASN A 185 -59.29 8.20 39.59
N GLU A 186 -58.46 8.45 40.60
CA GLU A 186 -57.01 8.31 40.55
C GLU A 186 -56.59 6.87 40.26
N ALA A 187 -57.24 5.88 40.89
CA ALA A 187 -57.02 4.46 40.60
C ALA A 187 -57.40 4.10 39.16
N LEU A 188 -58.54 4.59 38.67
CA LEU A 188 -58.97 4.38 37.28
C LEU A 188 -57.98 5.00 36.29
N VAL A 189 -57.51 6.22 36.54
CA VAL A 189 -56.56 6.92 35.67
C VAL A 189 -55.22 6.20 35.60
N PHE A 190 -54.62 5.83 36.74
CA PHE A 190 -53.35 5.09 36.71
C PHE A 190 -53.52 3.67 36.15
N SER A 191 -54.69 3.04 36.32
CA SER A 191 -55.01 1.77 35.68
C SER A 191 -55.10 1.91 34.16
N ALA A 192 -55.69 3.00 33.66
CA ALA A 192 -55.74 3.30 32.22
C ALA A 192 -54.34 3.58 31.64
N ILE A 193 -53.50 4.33 32.36
CA ILE A 193 -52.10 4.59 31.97
C ILE A 193 -51.30 3.28 31.89
N ALA A 194 -51.42 2.40 32.89
CA ALA A 194 -50.72 1.12 32.85
C ALA A 194 -51.18 0.25 31.66
N LYS A 195 -52.49 0.24 31.38
CA LYS A 195 -53.08 -0.50 30.24
C LYS A 195 -52.66 0.06 28.87
N SER A 196 -52.38 1.36 28.77
CA SER A 196 -51.96 1.98 27.52
C SER A 196 -50.45 1.84 27.26
N ILE A 197 -49.63 1.78 28.32
CA ILE A 197 -48.17 1.60 28.22
C ILE A 197 -47.79 0.13 27.95
N GLU A 198 -48.54 -0.83 28.50
CA GLU A 198 -48.27 -2.27 28.34
C GLU A 198 -48.15 -2.74 26.87
N PRO A 199 -49.06 -2.40 25.92
CA PRO A 199 -48.90 -2.77 24.52
C PRO A 199 -47.67 -2.12 23.88
N LEU A 200 -47.33 -0.88 24.26
CA LEU A 200 -46.14 -0.20 23.74
C LEU A 200 -44.86 -0.93 24.18
N GLY A 201 -44.81 -1.39 25.43
CA GLY A 201 -43.68 -2.19 25.93
C GLY A 201 -43.54 -3.56 25.26
N GLN A 202 -44.65 -4.21 24.92
CA GLN A 202 -44.61 -5.44 24.13
C GLN A 202 -44.09 -5.20 22.72
N GLN A 203 -44.49 -4.10 22.09
CA GLN A 203 -43.96 -3.74 20.78
C GLN A 203 -42.45 -3.44 20.87
N VAL A 204 -41.98 -2.65 21.84
CA VAL A 204 -40.55 -2.33 22.01
C VAL A 204 -39.70 -3.60 22.18
N ARG A 205 -40.17 -4.56 23.00
CA ARG A 205 -39.53 -5.87 23.16
C ARG A 205 -39.43 -6.65 21.84
N ARG A 206 -40.46 -6.58 21.00
CA ARG A 206 -40.46 -7.25 19.69
C ARG A 206 -39.45 -6.63 18.73
N ASP A 207 -39.42 -5.31 18.59
CA ASP A 207 -38.49 -4.62 17.71
C ASP A 207 -37.03 -4.87 18.12
N ILE A 208 -36.74 -4.80 19.43
CA ILE A 208 -35.40 -5.07 19.96
C ILE A 208 -35.02 -6.54 19.77
N GLY A 209 -35.95 -7.47 19.97
CA GLY A 209 -35.74 -8.89 19.68
C GLY A 209 -35.48 -9.15 18.19
N GLN A 210 -36.16 -8.45 17.29
CA GLN A 210 -35.90 -8.51 15.84
C GLN A 210 -34.50 -7.99 15.52
N LEU A 211 -34.13 -6.83 16.07
CA LEU A 211 -32.80 -6.24 15.91
C LEU A 211 -31.69 -7.19 16.39
N GLN A 212 -31.84 -7.78 17.58
CA GLN A 212 -30.90 -8.77 18.11
C GLN A 212 -30.79 -10.00 17.21
N ASN A 213 -31.91 -10.52 16.71
CA ASN A 213 -31.94 -11.68 15.83
C ASN A 213 -31.26 -11.41 14.47
N ILE A 214 -31.37 -10.19 13.95
CA ILE A 214 -30.64 -9.76 12.74
C ILE A 214 -29.13 -9.73 13.01
N ILE A 215 -28.72 -9.16 14.14
CA ILE A 215 -27.31 -9.07 14.53
C ILE A 215 -26.69 -10.46 14.75
N GLU A 216 -27.41 -11.38 15.42
CA GLU A 216 -26.91 -12.72 15.74
C GLU A 216 -26.82 -13.64 14.52
N ASN A 217 -27.74 -13.51 13.55
CA ASN A 217 -27.75 -14.37 12.36
C ASN A 217 -26.94 -13.80 11.19
N TYR A 218 -26.35 -12.61 11.33
CA TYR A 218 -25.58 -12.00 10.26
C TYR A 218 -24.34 -12.83 9.93
N ARG A 219 -24.19 -13.14 8.63
CA ARG A 219 -22.98 -13.78 8.10
C ARG A 219 -22.28 -12.85 7.13
N PRO A 220 -21.01 -12.47 7.41
CA PRO A 220 -20.27 -11.50 6.59
C PRO A 220 -20.04 -11.95 5.14
N ASP A 221 -20.09 -13.26 4.87
CA ASP A 221 -19.66 -13.83 3.59
C ASP A 221 -20.77 -13.84 2.52
N THR A 222 -22.03 -13.57 2.89
CA THR A 222 -23.20 -13.84 2.02
C THR A 222 -24.21 -12.70 1.90
N GLN A 223 -24.11 -11.64 2.69
CA GLN A 223 -25.15 -10.60 2.77
C GLN A 223 -24.63 -9.20 2.46
N ASP A 224 -25.40 -8.44 1.70
CA ASP A 224 -25.13 -7.04 1.36
C ASP A 224 -25.24 -6.14 2.60
N VAL A 225 -24.13 -5.46 2.93
CA VAL A 225 -24.00 -4.55 4.07
C VAL A 225 -24.98 -3.37 3.97
N MET A 226 -25.32 -2.92 2.76
CA MET A 226 -26.27 -1.81 2.57
C MET A 226 -27.70 -2.22 2.93
N SER A 227 -28.11 -3.42 2.54
CA SER A 227 -29.42 -3.97 2.92
C SER A 227 -29.53 -4.10 4.44
N LEU A 228 -28.49 -4.63 5.08
CA LEU A 228 -28.44 -4.76 6.54
C LEU A 228 -28.52 -3.40 7.23
N GLN A 229 -27.75 -2.41 6.74
CA GLN A 229 -27.77 -1.06 7.29
C GLN A 229 -29.17 -0.45 7.24
N ASN A 230 -29.85 -0.57 6.09
CA ASN A 230 -31.20 -0.06 5.92
C ASN A 230 -32.22 -0.77 6.83
N GLU A 231 -32.07 -2.07 7.01
CA GLU A 231 -32.93 -2.86 7.89
C GLU A 231 -32.74 -2.47 9.37
N ILE A 232 -31.48 -2.39 9.83
CA ILE A 232 -31.15 -1.95 11.20
C ILE A 232 -31.64 -0.52 11.45
N ASN A 233 -31.35 0.41 10.55
CA ASN A 233 -31.75 1.82 10.71
C ASN A 233 -33.28 1.98 10.63
N GLY A 234 -33.96 1.15 9.85
CA GLY A 234 -35.43 1.09 9.85
C GLY A 234 -36.00 0.75 11.23
N ILE A 235 -35.47 -0.28 11.87
CA ILE A 235 -35.90 -0.69 13.21
C ILE A 235 -35.52 0.36 14.27
N ILE A 236 -34.32 0.93 14.19
CA ILE A 236 -33.89 2.03 15.08
C ILE A 236 -34.84 3.22 14.97
N HIS A 237 -35.26 3.58 13.76
CA HIS A 237 -36.22 4.66 13.53
C HIS A 237 -37.60 4.35 14.12
N GLU A 238 -38.08 3.12 13.99
CA GLU A 238 -39.34 2.70 14.62
C GLU A 238 -39.28 2.80 16.15
N ILE A 239 -38.19 2.35 16.76
CA ILE A 239 -37.99 2.44 18.22
C ILE A 239 -37.92 3.91 18.67
N ASN A 240 -37.15 4.74 17.96
CA ASN A 240 -37.05 6.17 18.25
C ASN A 240 -38.38 6.91 18.07
N THR A 241 -39.22 6.50 17.11
CA THR A 241 -40.56 7.06 16.93
C THR A 241 -41.46 6.77 18.14
N ARG A 242 -41.31 5.60 18.76
CA ARG A 242 -42.10 5.18 19.94
C ARG A 242 -41.74 5.93 21.21
N ARG A 243 -40.53 6.46 21.33
CA ARG A 243 -40.16 7.42 22.40
C ARG A 243 -41.11 8.61 22.42
N ASN A 244 -41.55 9.07 21.24
CA ASN A 244 -42.45 10.19 21.06
C ASN A 244 -43.93 9.75 20.94
N ALA A 245 -44.27 8.53 21.37
CA ALA A 245 -45.64 8.04 21.29
C ALA A 245 -46.61 8.97 22.06
N PRO A 246 -47.77 9.35 21.47
CA PRO A 246 -48.75 10.23 22.12
C PRO A 246 -49.19 9.73 23.51
N VAL A 247 -49.22 8.41 23.68
CA VAL A 247 -49.55 7.76 24.96
C VAL A 247 -48.59 8.15 26.08
N LEU A 248 -47.28 8.25 25.81
CA LEU A 248 -46.28 8.62 26.82
C LEU A 248 -46.39 10.10 27.20
N ALA A 249 -46.61 10.96 26.21
CA ALA A 249 -46.81 12.40 26.41
C ALA A 249 -48.10 12.70 27.20
N GLU A 250 -49.18 12.00 26.89
CA GLU A 250 -50.44 12.14 27.63
C GLU A 250 -50.32 11.58 29.05
N SER A 251 -49.67 10.42 29.20
CA SER A 251 -49.43 9.83 30.52
C SER A 251 -48.58 10.75 31.41
N SER A 252 -47.51 11.34 30.87
CA SER A 252 -46.67 12.28 31.62
C SER A 252 -47.45 13.53 32.01
N ARG A 253 -48.26 14.10 31.10
CA ARG A 253 -49.14 15.24 31.38
C ARG A 253 -50.10 14.94 32.53
N VAL A 254 -50.76 13.78 32.50
CA VAL A 254 -51.75 13.38 33.51
C VAL A 254 -51.09 13.09 34.86
N ILE A 255 -49.92 12.43 34.89
CA ILE A 255 -49.15 12.20 36.11
C ILE A 255 -48.69 13.53 36.71
N ALA A 256 -48.17 14.45 35.89
CA ALA A 256 -47.69 15.77 36.32
C ALA A 256 -48.78 16.67 36.93
N GLN A 257 -50.06 16.39 36.68
CA GLN A 257 -51.18 17.07 37.33
C GLN A 257 -51.52 16.49 38.71
N ARG A 258 -51.04 15.27 39.02
CA ARG A 258 -51.41 14.48 40.20
C ARG A 258 -50.26 14.29 41.19
N VAL A 259 -49.12 14.94 40.99
CA VAL A 259 -47.93 14.84 41.86
C VAL A 259 -47.56 16.19 42.47
N GLY A 260 -46.84 16.15 43.60
CA GLY A 260 -46.24 17.33 44.21
C GLY A 260 -47.27 18.30 44.81
N GLU A 261 -46.96 19.59 44.76
CA GLU A 261 -47.76 20.66 45.38
C GLU A 261 -49.19 20.75 44.81
N LYS A 262 -49.40 20.31 43.57
CA LYS A 262 -50.74 20.28 42.93
C LYS A 262 -51.71 19.39 43.70
N ARG A 263 -51.23 18.41 44.46
CA ARG A 263 -52.05 17.56 45.34
C ARG A 263 -52.69 18.31 46.50
N GLN A 264 -52.18 19.49 46.86
CA GLN A 264 -52.74 20.31 47.93
C GLN A 264 -54.07 20.99 47.54
N ARG A 265 -54.44 21.01 46.26
CA ARG A 265 -55.68 21.66 45.79
C ARG A 265 -56.47 20.80 44.78
N ILE A 266 -56.30 19.48 44.83
CA ILE A 266 -56.69 18.57 43.74
C ILE A 266 -58.11 18.01 43.84
N VAL A 267 -58.74 18.00 45.02
CA VAL A 267 -60.08 17.44 45.21
C VAL A 267 -61.11 18.58 45.11
N PRO A 268 -61.86 18.71 44.01
CA PRO A 268 -62.86 19.76 43.87
C PRO A 268 -64.10 19.45 44.73
N THR A 269 -64.62 20.48 45.39
CA THR A 269 -65.86 20.45 46.19
C THR A 269 -66.68 21.71 45.94
N ALA A 270 -67.95 21.70 46.34
CA ALA A 270 -68.84 22.86 46.22
C ALA A 270 -68.32 24.11 46.98
N ALA A 271 -67.45 23.93 48.00
CA ALA A 271 -66.88 24.99 48.82
C ALA A 271 -65.42 25.34 48.45
N GLY A 272 -64.86 24.76 47.39
CA GLY A 272 -63.46 24.96 46.96
C GLY A 272 -62.70 23.65 46.80
N SER A 273 -61.37 23.68 46.94
CA SER A 273 -60.52 22.49 46.80
C SER A 273 -60.01 21.97 48.14
N ILE A 274 -60.00 20.65 48.31
CA ILE A 274 -59.48 19.98 49.50
C ILE A 274 -58.10 19.36 49.20
N PRO A 275 -57.10 19.49 50.11
CA PRO A 275 -55.78 18.87 49.94
C PRO A 275 -55.84 17.36 50.13
N CYS A 276 -55.24 16.59 49.21
CA CYS A 276 -54.99 15.16 49.39
C CYS A 276 -53.51 14.80 49.16
N PRO A 277 -52.63 15.13 50.14
CA PRO A 277 -51.22 14.83 50.06
C PRO A 277 -50.96 13.31 50.02
N ASP A 278 -50.03 12.90 49.17
CA ASP A 278 -49.54 11.51 49.10
C ASP A 278 -48.08 11.54 48.64
N SER A 279 -47.16 11.37 49.58
CA SER A 279 -45.72 11.44 49.32
C SER A 279 -45.25 10.28 48.44
N THR A 280 -45.86 9.10 48.57
CA THR A 280 -45.51 7.92 47.78
C THR A 280 -45.96 8.06 46.33
N ILE A 281 -47.17 8.57 46.05
CA ILE A 281 -47.58 8.86 44.67
C ILE A 281 -46.71 9.95 44.08
N THR A 282 -46.35 10.97 44.86
CA THR A 282 -45.46 12.04 44.40
C THR A 282 -44.08 11.49 44.04
N LEU A 283 -43.49 10.66 44.90
CA LEU A 283 -42.18 10.05 44.66
C LEU A 283 -42.21 9.14 43.43
N ASN A 284 -43.14 8.19 43.37
CA ASN A 284 -43.25 7.22 42.27
C ASN A 284 -43.64 7.90 40.95
N GLY A 285 -44.51 8.91 41.03
CA GLY A 285 -44.93 9.70 39.87
C GLY A 285 -43.78 10.53 39.31
N ASN A 286 -42.99 11.19 40.16
CA ASN A 286 -41.80 11.92 39.73
C ASN A 286 -40.72 10.97 39.16
N ALA A 287 -40.53 9.80 39.76
CA ALA A 287 -39.62 8.78 39.22
C ALA A 287 -40.07 8.28 37.84
N MET A 288 -41.39 8.10 37.63
CA MET A 288 -41.93 7.73 36.33
C MET A 288 -41.81 8.86 35.30
N LEU A 289 -42.08 10.12 35.67
CA LEU A 289 -41.88 11.27 34.79
C LEU A 289 -40.43 11.37 34.33
N LYS A 290 -39.49 11.20 35.27
CA LYS A 290 -38.05 11.15 34.98
C LYS A 290 -37.74 9.99 34.03
N SER A 291 -38.30 8.81 34.27
CA SER A 291 -38.06 7.64 33.41
C SER A 291 -38.57 7.85 31.97
N ILE A 292 -39.68 8.57 31.79
CA ILE A 292 -40.21 8.93 30.46
C ILE A 292 -39.33 9.99 29.77
N GLU A 293 -38.89 11.00 30.52
CA GLU A 293 -38.04 12.09 30.01
C GLU A 293 -36.66 11.58 29.55
N PHE A 294 -36.07 10.67 30.32
CA PHE A 294 -34.73 10.11 30.07
C PHE A 294 -34.74 8.80 29.26
N LEU A 295 -35.79 8.54 28.47
CA LEU A 295 -35.74 7.45 27.49
C LEU A 295 -34.59 7.74 26.50
N PRO A 296 -33.63 6.81 26.33
CA PRO A 296 -32.46 7.03 25.49
C PRO A 296 -32.84 7.15 24.02
N PHE A 297 -31.98 7.79 23.24
CA PHE A 297 -32.08 7.86 21.78
C PHE A 297 -31.04 6.90 21.20
N MET A 298 -31.44 6.10 20.22
CA MET A 298 -30.50 5.24 19.50
C MET A 298 -30.05 5.94 18.23
N GLU A 299 -28.74 6.04 18.04
CA GLU A 299 -28.16 6.65 16.84
C GLU A 299 -28.23 5.68 15.66
N ASP A 300 -28.43 6.25 14.46
CA ASP A 300 -28.38 5.49 13.22
C ASP A 300 -26.96 4.97 12.97
N VAL A 301 -26.88 3.79 12.38
CA VAL A 301 -25.62 3.12 12.11
C VAL A 301 -25.17 3.42 10.69
N GLN A 302 -23.90 3.74 10.53
CA GLN A 302 -23.23 3.74 9.25
C GLN A 302 -22.29 2.55 9.21
N LEU A 303 -22.81 1.43 8.70
CA LEU A 303 -22.02 0.22 8.53
C LEU A 303 -20.99 0.49 7.44
N PHE A 304 -19.72 0.30 7.79
CA PHE A 304 -18.65 0.43 6.82
C PHE A 304 -18.82 -0.64 5.75
N ASN A 305 -19.01 -0.24 4.48
CA ASN A 305 -19.05 -1.17 3.35
C ASN A 305 -17.61 -1.45 2.87
N PRO A 306 -17.04 -2.65 3.14
CA PRO A 306 -15.68 -2.99 2.72
C PRO A 306 -15.54 -3.17 1.20
N PHE A 307 -16.64 -3.23 0.46
CA PHE A 307 -16.69 -3.43 -0.97
C PHE A 307 -16.95 -2.14 -1.77
N ASP A 308 -17.02 -0.97 -1.12
CA ASP A 308 -17.15 0.31 -1.83
C ASP A 308 -15.82 0.73 -2.49
N GLN A 309 -15.60 0.21 -3.70
CA GLN A 309 -14.38 0.36 -4.47
C GLN A 309 -14.05 1.81 -4.87
N ARG A 310 -15.05 2.72 -4.87
CA ARG A 310 -14.81 4.14 -5.18
C ARG A 310 -14.11 4.88 -4.03
N ASN A 311 -14.37 4.49 -2.79
CA ASN A 311 -13.67 5.00 -1.63
C ASN A 311 -12.21 4.51 -1.57
N VAL A 312 -11.93 3.30 -2.07
CA VAL A 312 -10.55 2.80 -2.23
C VAL A 312 -9.76 3.68 -3.21
N LEU A 313 -10.39 4.10 -4.31
CA LEU A 313 -9.76 4.96 -5.32
C LEU A 313 -9.44 6.37 -4.80
N ASN A 314 -10.41 7.02 -4.13
CA ASN A 314 -10.18 8.34 -3.54
C ASN A 314 -9.07 8.29 -2.49
N ARG A 315 -9.05 7.23 -1.66
CA ARG A 315 -7.97 7.00 -0.68
C ARG A 315 -6.62 6.75 -1.34
N ALA A 316 -6.55 5.93 -2.38
CA ALA A 316 -5.31 5.68 -3.12
C ALA A 316 -4.75 6.97 -3.73
N MET A 317 -5.62 7.80 -4.32
CA MET A 317 -5.22 9.10 -4.87
C MET A 317 -4.75 10.07 -3.79
N ASP A 318 -5.40 10.11 -2.63
CA ASP A 318 -4.99 11.01 -1.55
C ASP A 318 -3.66 10.58 -0.92
N VAL A 319 -3.47 9.28 -0.70
CA VAL A 319 -2.18 8.72 -0.26
C VAL A 319 -1.08 9.07 -1.28
N ILE A 320 -1.32 8.87 -2.57
CA ILE A 320 -0.29 9.13 -3.60
C ILE A 320 -0.01 10.62 -3.80
N ARG A 321 -1.03 11.48 -3.70
CA ARG A 321 -0.85 12.94 -3.67
C ARG A 321 -0.08 13.43 -2.45
N SER A 322 -0.13 12.71 -1.34
CA SER A 322 0.61 13.06 -0.13
C SER A 322 2.11 12.72 -0.21
N ILE A 323 2.51 11.77 -1.07
CA ILE A 323 3.91 11.29 -1.17
C ILE A 323 4.91 12.40 -1.51
N PRO A 324 4.68 13.31 -2.49
CA PRO A 324 5.58 14.43 -2.72
C PRO A 324 5.73 15.35 -1.50
N GLY A 325 4.63 15.58 -0.77
CA GLY A 325 4.64 16.37 0.47
C GLY A 325 5.44 15.70 1.57
N LEU A 326 5.26 14.38 1.77
CA LEU A 326 6.03 13.57 2.70
C LEU A 326 7.52 13.52 2.34
N ALA A 327 7.87 13.40 1.06
CA ALA A 327 9.25 13.38 0.60
C ALA A 327 9.97 14.72 0.85
N VAL A 328 9.26 15.84 0.63
CA VAL A 328 9.79 17.18 0.94
C VAL A 328 9.92 17.39 2.44
N ALA A 329 8.94 16.96 3.25
CA ALA A 329 9.00 17.05 4.70
C ALA A 329 10.13 16.20 5.29
N TRP A 330 10.31 14.97 4.78
CA TRP A 330 11.42 14.09 5.14
C TRP A 330 12.77 14.72 4.76
N TRP A 331 12.89 15.30 3.57
CA TRP A 331 14.10 16.00 3.13
C TRP A 331 14.43 17.22 4.01
N LYS A 332 13.40 17.86 4.58
CA LYS A 332 13.54 19.01 5.49
C LYS A 332 13.68 18.64 6.96
N ASN A 333 13.72 17.34 7.31
CA ASN A 333 13.70 16.86 8.71
C ASN A 333 12.50 17.40 9.52
N GLU A 334 11.36 17.63 8.86
CA GLU A 334 10.11 18.02 9.53
C GLU A 334 9.41 16.79 10.11
N ASP A 335 8.63 16.97 11.17
CA ASP A 335 7.92 15.88 11.84
C ASP A 335 6.83 15.31 10.92
N LEU A 336 6.94 14.03 10.56
CA LEU A 336 6.13 13.39 9.51
C LEU A 336 4.74 12.97 10.00
N LYS A 337 4.56 12.81 11.32
CA LYS A 337 3.30 12.41 11.96
C LYS A 337 2.10 13.31 11.61
N PRO A 338 2.19 14.66 11.71
CA PRO A 338 1.05 15.52 11.39
C PRO A 338 0.61 15.43 9.94
N LEU A 339 1.52 15.19 8.99
CA LEU A 339 1.22 15.06 7.56
C LEU A 339 0.57 13.71 7.21
N MET A 340 0.95 12.65 7.91
CA MET A 340 0.29 11.34 7.79
C MET A 340 -1.12 11.34 8.39
N GLU A 341 -1.42 12.28 9.30
CA GLU A 341 -2.72 12.42 9.98
C GLU A 341 -3.62 13.51 9.35
N HIS A 342 -3.12 14.38 8.46
CA HIS A 342 -3.84 15.54 7.88
C HIS A 342 -4.60 15.29 6.56
N GLY A 343 -4.92 14.04 6.22
CA GLY A 343 -5.88 13.78 5.15
C GLY A 343 -7.30 13.96 5.66
N LYS A 344 -8.10 14.83 5.02
CA LYS A 344 -9.54 15.03 5.28
C LYS A 344 -10.21 13.66 5.49
N ASP A 345 -10.59 13.39 6.73
CA ASP A 345 -11.23 12.18 7.23
C ASP A 345 -10.59 10.85 6.79
N SER A 346 -9.74 10.28 7.65
CA SER A 346 -9.44 8.83 7.77
C SER A 346 -8.28 8.18 6.98
N THR A 347 -7.25 8.90 6.54
CA THR A 347 -6.00 8.21 6.09
C THR A 347 -5.17 7.77 7.31
N ARG A 348 -5.22 6.47 7.64
CA ARG A 348 -4.46 5.89 8.76
C ARG A 348 -3.09 5.40 8.26
N ARG A 349 -2.14 5.23 9.20
CA ARG A 349 -0.81 4.63 8.93
C ARG A 349 -0.89 3.31 8.15
N ASP A 350 -1.98 2.57 8.33
CA ASP A 350 -2.24 1.28 7.69
C ASP A 350 -2.51 1.40 6.18
N ASP A 351 -2.97 2.56 5.70
CA ASP A 351 -3.22 2.79 4.26
C ASP A 351 -1.90 2.91 3.45
N TYR A 352 -0.74 3.08 4.11
CA TYR A 352 0.58 3.11 3.44
C TYR A 352 1.21 1.72 3.27
N VAL A 353 0.76 0.71 4.02
CA VAL A 353 1.32 -0.65 3.97
C VAL A 353 1.14 -1.32 2.59
N PRO A 354 -0.05 -1.24 1.94
CA PRO A 354 -0.22 -1.76 0.58
C PRO A 354 0.72 -1.13 -0.44
N LEU A 355 0.95 0.19 -0.32
CA LEU A 355 1.84 0.94 -1.20
C LEU A 355 3.30 0.51 -1.00
N LEU A 356 3.72 0.32 0.25
CA LEU A 356 5.07 -0.14 0.60
C LEU A 356 5.34 -1.56 0.08
N LEU A 357 4.35 -2.47 0.15
CA LEU A 357 4.48 -3.83 -0.38
C LEU A 357 4.67 -3.83 -1.90
N GLY A 358 3.85 -3.07 -2.62
CA GLY A 358 3.99 -2.90 -4.07
C GLY A 358 5.37 -2.31 -4.43
N ALA A 359 5.78 -1.25 -3.74
CA ALA A 359 7.07 -0.61 -3.96
C ALA A 359 8.25 -1.54 -3.63
N LEU A 360 8.12 -2.40 -2.61
CA LEU A 360 9.16 -3.34 -2.22
C LEU A 360 9.42 -4.37 -3.33
N VAL A 361 8.37 -4.93 -3.95
CA VAL A 361 8.53 -5.89 -5.05
C VAL A 361 9.31 -5.28 -6.21
N ASP A 362 8.90 -4.09 -6.68
CA ASP A 362 9.54 -3.42 -7.80
C ASP A 362 10.96 -2.89 -7.46
N PHE A 363 11.21 -2.56 -6.19
CA PHE A 363 12.53 -2.15 -5.71
C PHE A 363 13.49 -3.34 -5.61
N VAL A 364 13.03 -4.50 -5.13
CA VAL A 364 13.82 -5.74 -5.14
C VAL A 364 14.14 -6.14 -6.59
N LEU A 365 13.20 -5.98 -7.52
CA LEU A 365 13.41 -6.21 -8.95
C LEU A 365 14.53 -5.30 -9.50
N LEU A 366 14.54 -4.02 -9.11
CA LEU A 366 15.61 -3.08 -9.46
C LEU A 366 16.98 -3.53 -8.95
N ILE A 367 17.07 -3.88 -7.66
CA ILE A 367 18.33 -4.29 -7.02
C ILE A 367 18.89 -5.54 -7.69
N VAL A 368 18.05 -6.57 -7.86
CA VAL A 368 18.48 -7.86 -8.43
C VAL A 368 18.89 -7.69 -9.88
N GLY A 369 18.14 -6.90 -10.65
CA GLY A 369 18.49 -6.61 -12.04
C GLY A 369 19.80 -5.83 -12.22
N LEU A 370 20.09 -4.89 -11.31
CA LEU A 370 21.36 -4.18 -11.32
C LEU A 370 22.52 -5.08 -10.85
N ALA A 371 22.28 -5.94 -9.85
CA ALA A 371 23.27 -6.90 -9.36
C ALA A 371 23.62 -7.94 -10.44
N ASP A 372 22.63 -8.47 -11.16
CA ASP A 372 22.83 -9.38 -12.29
C ASP A 372 23.63 -8.71 -13.42
N GLY A 373 23.29 -7.47 -13.76
CA GLY A 373 24.04 -6.68 -14.73
C GLY A 373 25.52 -6.48 -14.34
N TYR A 374 25.79 -6.32 -13.05
CA TYR A 374 27.15 -6.18 -12.53
C TYR A 374 27.92 -7.51 -12.56
N ILE A 375 27.29 -8.61 -12.12
CA ILE A 375 27.89 -9.95 -12.06
C ILE A 375 28.14 -10.52 -13.47
N SER A 376 27.15 -10.41 -14.36
CA SER A 376 27.25 -10.86 -15.76
C SER A 376 28.38 -10.13 -16.49
N ARG A 377 28.53 -8.82 -16.26
CA ARG A 377 29.63 -8.03 -16.82
C ARG A 377 31.00 -8.46 -16.29
N ARG A 378 31.15 -8.68 -14.98
CA ARG A 378 32.44 -9.09 -14.39
C ARG A 378 32.89 -10.48 -14.89
N ARG A 379 31.94 -11.36 -15.22
CA ARG A 379 32.22 -12.73 -15.67
C ARG A 379 32.51 -12.83 -17.17
N ASN A 380 31.78 -12.11 -18.03
CA ASN A 380 32.10 -12.02 -19.46
C ASN A 380 33.45 -11.31 -19.71
N TRP A 381 33.94 -10.53 -18.75
CA TRP A 381 35.24 -9.86 -18.81
C TRP A 381 36.46 -10.79 -18.78
N MET A 382 36.30 -12.07 -18.41
CA MET A 382 37.39 -13.05 -18.37
C MET A 382 37.10 -14.36 -19.14
N SER A 383 36.02 -14.43 -19.92
CA SER A 383 35.68 -15.64 -20.68
C SER A 383 36.35 -15.68 -22.06
N ALA A 384 36.76 -16.86 -22.51
CA ALA A 384 37.31 -17.09 -23.85
C ALA A 384 36.38 -16.65 -24.99
N ASP A 385 35.07 -16.57 -24.73
CA ASP A 385 34.03 -16.10 -25.65
C ASP A 385 33.75 -14.58 -25.52
N PHE A 386 34.76 -13.78 -25.18
CA PHE A 386 34.60 -12.32 -25.02
C PHE A 386 34.06 -11.67 -26.30
N GLU A 387 32.92 -11.01 -26.19
CA GLU A 387 32.31 -10.23 -27.28
C GLU A 387 32.08 -8.79 -26.78
N GLY A 388 33.06 -7.92 -27.03
CA GLY A 388 32.99 -6.50 -26.74
C GLY A 388 32.24 -5.72 -27.84
N ASP A 389 31.97 -4.45 -27.58
CA ASP A 389 31.29 -3.59 -28.57
C ASP A 389 32.19 -3.32 -29.80
N TYR A 390 33.52 -3.44 -29.66
CA TYR A 390 34.49 -3.21 -30.72
C TYR A 390 35.41 -4.39 -31.05
N PHE A 391 35.68 -5.31 -30.11
CA PHE A 391 36.57 -6.47 -30.30
C PHE A 391 35.87 -7.78 -29.90
N SER A 392 36.02 -8.81 -30.72
CA SER A 392 35.37 -10.12 -30.58
C SER A 392 36.36 -11.24 -30.24
N ALA A 393 35.84 -12.43 -29.89
CA ALA A 393 36.64 -13.61 -29.58
C ALA A 393 37.48 -14.08 -30.79
N GLU A 394 37.02 -13.84 -32.02
CA GLU A 394 37.79 -14.11 -33.24
C GLU A 394 39.03 -13.21 -33.31
N ASP A 395 38.92 -11.95 -32.88
CA ASP A 395 40.03 -10.99 -32.87
C ASP A 395 41.10 -11.38 -31.85
N VAL A 396 40.70 -11.94 -30.70
CA VAL A 396 41.62 -12.48 -29.68
C VAL A 396 42.47 -13.61 -30.26
N SER A 397 41.89 -14.46 -31.13
CA SER A 397 42.62 -15.55 -31.77
C SER A 397 43.67 -15.05 -32.78
N LYS A 398 43.37 -13.98 -33.53
CA LYS A 398 44.31 -13.33 -34.45
C LYS A 398 45.43 -12.62 -33.70
N LEU A 399 45.10 -11.94 -32.60
CA LEU A 399 46.07 -11.26 -31.75
C LEU A 399 47.06 -12.21 -31.08
N ARG A 400 46.65 -13.47 -30.80
CA ARG A 400 47.54 -14.51 -30.24
C ARG A 400 48.67 -14.91 -31.20
N ALA A 401 48.52 -14.68 -32.51
CA ALA A 401 49.56 -14.99 -33.49
C ALA A 401 50.77 -14.02 -33.42
N ILE A 402 50.62 -12.85 -32.79
CA ILE A 402 51.67 -11.85 -32.65
C ILE A 402 52.54 -12.22 -31.43
N THR A 403 53.75 -12.72 -31.69
CA THR A 403 54.65 -13.27 -30.67
C THR A 403 55.26 -12.16 -29.79
N ASP A 404 55.08 -12.27 -28.46
CA ASP A 404 55.58 -11.39 -27.38
C ASP A 404 54.77 -10.13 -26.99
N MET A 405 53.44 -10.25 -26.94
CA MET A 405 52.54 -9.19 -26.46
C MET A 405 52.70 -8.77 -24.99
N LYS A 406 53.46 -9.53 -24.17
CA LYS A 406 53.72 -9.23 -22.76
C LYS A 406 54.61 -7.99 -22.58
N HIS A 407 55.52 -7.72 -23.52
CA HIS A 407 56.37 -6.52 -23.53
C HIS A 407 55.69 -5.30 -24.15
N LEU A 408 54.70 -5.53 -25.03
CA LEU A 408 53.95 -4.46 -25.68
C LEU A 408 53.13 -3.67 -24.65
N ALA A 409 52.32 -4.35 -23.83
CA ALA A 409 51.40 -3.71 -22.89
C ALA A 409 52.08 -2.80 -21.85
N SER A 410 53.32 -3.07 -21.46
CA SER A 410 54.06 -2.25 -20.50
C SER A 410 54.75 -1.03 -21.11
N ASN A 411 55.02 -1.05 -22.43
CA ASN A 411 55.94 -0.10 -23.06
C ASN A 411 55.30 0.79 -24.13
N VAL A 412 54.01 0.66 -24.48
CA VAL A 412 53.33 1.45 -25.55
C VAL A 412 53.28 2.97 -25.26
N GLN A 413 53.49 3.38 -24.01
CA GLN A 413 53.30 4.74 -23.53
C GLN A 413 53.96 5.85 -24.37
N PRO A 414 55.19 5.70 -24.91
CA PRO A 414 55.84 6.74 -25.71
C PRO A 414 55.25 6.94 -27.12
N TYR A 415 54.41 6.00 -27.58
CA TYR A 415 53.73 6.07 -28.87
C TYR A 415 52.26 6.48 -28.72
N LEU A 416 51.80 6.71 -27.48
CA LEU A 416 50.42 7.02 -27.11
C LEU A 416 50.30 8.50 -26.75
N TYR A 417 49.39 9.20 -27.40
CA TYR A 417 49.02 10.57 -27.08
C TYR A 417 47.55 10.68 -26.74
N ASP A 418 47.25 11.05 -25.50
CA ASP A 418 45.88 11.25 -25.03
C ASP A 418 45.45 12.71 -25.18
N SER A 419 44.35 12.95 -25.89
CA SER A 419 43.75 14.27 -26.02
C SER A 419 42.22 14.16 -26.04
N LEU A 420 41.55 14.93 -25.17
CA LEU A 420 40.08 15.05 -25.10
C LEU A 420 39.33 13.71 -25.07
N GLY A 421 39.86 12.70 -24.37
CA GLY A 421 39.26 11.36 -24.25
C GLY A 421 39.43 10.46 -25.49
N GLN A 422 40.32 10.84 -26.40
CA GLN A 422 40.75 10.05 -27.55
C GLN A 422 42.25 9.73 -27.43
N CYS A 423 42.59 8.48 -27.72
CA CYS A 423 43.94 7.96 -27.76
C CYS A 423 44.44 8.02 -29.21
N PHE A 424 45.54 8.74 -29.45
CA PHE A 424 46.22 8.78 -30.73
C PHE A 424 47.49 7.95 -30.67
N PHE A 425 47.66 7.02 -31.61
CA PHE A 425 48.88 6.23 -31.73
C PHE A 425 49.70 6.75 -32.90
N VAL A 426 50.97 7.07 -32.66
CA VAL A 426 51.90 7.56 -33.67
C VAL A 426 52.96 6.50 -33.89
N ILE A 427 52.92 5.81 -35.03
CA ILE A 427 53.76 4.64 -35.30
C ILE A 427 54.58 4.90 -36.56
N PRO A 428 55.90 4.63 -36.59
CA PRO A 428 56.69 4.79 -37.80
C PRO A 428 56.15 3.89 -38.90
N SER A 429 56.10 4.36 -40.16
CA SER A 429 55.51 3.61 -41.27
C SER A 429 56.45 2.58 -41.91
N SER A 430 57.69 2.49 -41.42
CA SER A 430 58.68 1.51 -41.86
C SER A 430 59.39 0.91 -40.64
N PRO A 431 59.79 -0.37 -40.70
CA PRO A 431 60.53 -0.99 -39.61
C PRO A 431 61.84 -0.25 -39.37
N VAL A 432 62.11 0.10 -38.12
CA VAL A 432 63.34 0.78 -37.72
C VAL A 432 64.37 -0.26 -37.32
N HIS A 433 65.54 -0.24 -37.98
CA HIS A 433 66.61 -1.18 -37.69
C HIS A 433 67.11 -0.98 -36.26
N GLY A 434 67.05 -2.03 -35.44
CA GLY A 434 67.47 -1.99 -34.03
C GLY A 434 66.36 -1.68 -33.01
N ASN A 435 65.16 -1.29 -33.44
CA ASN A 435 64.00 -1.11 -32.55
C ASN A 435 62.90 -2.14 -32.83
N ARG A 436 62.99 -3.28 -32.12
CA ARG A 436 62.04 -4.40 -32.23
C ARG A 436 60.60 -3.97 -31.90
N MET A 437 60.42 -3.06 -30.95
CA MET A 437 59.10 -2.62 -30.49
C MET A 437 58.34 -1.81 -31.56
N ALA A 438 59.04 -0.94 -32.29
CA ALA A 438 58.44 -0.15 -33.37
C ALA A 438 57.90 -1.06 -34.49
N SER A 439 58.62 -2.15 -34.80
CA SER A 439 58.20 -3.14 -35.80
C SER A 439 57.01 -3.98 -35.34
N GLU A 440 56.97 -4.38 -34.06
CA GLU A 440 55.82 -5.12 -33.48
C GLU A 440 54.55 -4.26 -33.39
N LEU A 441 54.68 -2.98 -33.05
CA LEU A 441 53.56 -2.03 -33.08
C LEU A 441 53.04 -1.79 -34.50
N LEU A 442 53.93 -1.74 -35.49
CA LEU A 442 53.56 -1.63 -36.90
C LEU A 442 52.72 -2.84 -37.32
N GLU A 443 53.15 -4.06 -37.00
CA GLU A 443 52.43 -5.30 -37.32
C GLU A 443 51.06 -5.36 -36.63
N LEU A 444 50.99 -5.03 -35.34
CA LEU A 444 49.72 -4.97 -34.60
C LEU A 444 48.74 -3.99 -35.24
N PHE A 445 49.18 -2.78 -35.55
CA PHE A 445 48.30 -1.77 -36.14
C PHE A 445 48.01 -2.00 -37.62
N GLU A 446 48.83 -2.77 -38.34
CA GLU A 446 48.50 -3.23 -39.69
C GLU A 446 47.35 -4.25 -39.65
N VAL A 447 47.40 -5.21 -38.72
CA VAL A 447 46.30 -6.15 -38.47
C VAL A 447 45.03 -5.41 -38.05
N LEU A 448 45.13 -4.48 -37.10
CA LEU A 448 43.97 -3.75 -36.57
C LEU A 448 43.40 -2.68 -37.54
N ALA A 449 44.24 -2.09 -38.40
CA ALA A 449 43.82 -1.09 -39.38
C ALA A 449 43.13 -1.69 -40.61
N SER A 450 43.35 -2.97 -40.90
CA SER A 450 42.65 -3.65 -41.99
C SER A 450 41.18 -3.92 -41.65
N GLU A 451 40.83 -4.05 -40.37
CA GLU A 451 39.48 -4.46 -39.95
C GLU A 451 38.66 -3.38 -39.21
N ARG A 452 39.20 -2.60 -38.27
CA ARG A 452 38.35 -1.76 -37.38
C ARG A 452 38.88 -0.38 -36.95
N ILE A 453 40.18 -0.10 -37.03
CA ILE A 453 40.74 1.20 -36.64
C ILE A 453 40.90 2.11 -37.87
N LYS A 454 40.33 3.31 -37.82
CA LYS A 454 40.48 4.31 -38.90
C LYS A 454 41.73 5.16 -38.66
N PRO A 455 42.55 5.42 -39.70
CA PRO A 455 43.64 6.38 -39.59
C PRO A 455 43.06 7.77 -39.28
N ALA A 456 43.69 8.48 -38.34
CA ALA A 456 43.27 9.80 -37.87
C ALA A 456 43.60 10.91 -38.86
N MET A 457 44.67 10.71 -39.63
CA MET A 457 45.22 11.58 -40.67
C MET A 457 45.71 10.74 -41.86
N LEU A 458 46.17 11.37 -42.94
CA LEU A 458 46.85 10.71 -44.06
C LEU A 458 47.96 9.76 -43.53
N ARG A 459 48.10 8.57 -44.13
CA ARG A 459 49.24 7.67 -43.85
C ARG A 459 50.54 8.36 -44.31
N GLN A 460 51.66 8.09 -43.63
CA GLN A 460 52.98 8.65 -43.93
C GLN A 460 53.13 10.17 -43.67
N VAL A 461 52.72 10.62 -42.49
CA VAL A 461 52.93 11.99 -42.02
C VAL A 461 54.42 12.24 -41.75
N PRO A 462 55.04 13.33 -42.23
CA PRO A 462 56.42 13.65 -41.91
C PRO A 462 56.57 14.03 -40.43
N TYR A 463 57.73 13.76 -39.84
CA TYR A 463 58.06 14.06 -38.44
C TYR A 463 57.68 15.49 -37.99
N ALA A 464 57.85 16.47 -38.88
CA ALA A 464 57.54 17.87 -38.64
C ALA A 464 56.05 18.16 -38.33
N TRP A 465 55.14 17.27 -38.72
CA TRP A 465 53.70 17.44 -38.56
C TRP A 465 53.15 16.74 -37.31
N ILE A 466 53.99 16.00 -36.58
CA ILE A 466 53.63 15.36 -35.31
C ILE A 466 53.59 16.42 -34.19
N PRO A 467 52.61 16.36 -33.25
CA PRO A 467 52.57 17.24 -32.08
C PRO A 467 53.90 17.25 -31.30
N ARG A 468 54.31 18.43 -30.81
CA ARG A 468 55.63 18.63 -30.17
C ARG A 468 55.89 17.71 -28.96
N SER A 469 54.85 17.36 -28.20
CA SER A 469 54.98 16.44 -27.05
C SER A 469 55.42 15.05 -27.49
N VAL A 470 54.71 14.47 -28.46
CA VAL A 470 55.00 13.13 -29.01
C VAL A 470 56.32 13.13 -29.76
N ARG A 471 56.62 14.22 -30.46
CA ARG A 471 57.88 14.42 -31.18
C ARG A 471 59.11 14.21 -30.29
N ASN A 472 59.08 14.76 -29.08
CA ASN A 472 60.18 14.66 -28.11
C ASN A 472 60.34 13.23 -27.57
N GLU A 473 59.22 12.54 -27.32
CA GLU A 473 59.23 11.15 -26.83
C GLU A 473 59.72 10.19 -27.92
N VAL A 474 59.26 10.38 -29.16
CA VAL A 474 59.69 9.59 -30.32
C VAL A 474 61.17 9.84 -30.63
N TYR A 475 61.65 11.08 -30.53
CA TYR A 475 63.08 11.41 -30.67
C TYR A 475 63.93 10.78 -29.57
N ALA A 476 63.43 10.74 -28.33
CA ALA A 476 64.14 10.09 -27.23
C ALA A 476 64.34 8.58 -27.43
N ILE A 477 63.52 7.94 -28.28
CA ILE A 477 63.57 6.50 -28.57
C ILE A 477 64.30 6.20 -29.87
N LEU A 478 64.06 6.98 -30.92
CA LEU A 478 64.57 6.73 -32.27
C LEU A 478 65.80 7.59 -32.62
N GLY A 479 66.16 8.57 -31.79
CA GLY A 479 67.29 9.46 -32.04
C GLY A 479 67.15 10.22 -33.36
N ASP A 480 68.28 10.40 -34.05
CA ASP A 480 68.32 11.14 -35.32
C ASP A 480 67.56 10.46 -36.46
N ASP A 481 67.32 9.14 -36.36
CA ASP A 481 66.53 8.41 -37.36
C ASP A 481 65.06 8.87 -37.36
N ALA A 482 64.57 9.45 -36.25
CA ALA A 482 63.19 9.87 -36.13
C ALA A 482 62.79 10.98 -37.13
N GLU A 483 63.75 11.83 -37.52
CA GLU A 483 63.50 12.96 -38.44
C GLU A 483 63.35 12.52 -39.90
N HIS A 484 63.94 11.38 -40.26
CA HIS A 484 63.92 10.84 -41.62
C HIS A 484 62.78 9.83 -41.87
N LEU A 485 62.05 9.47 -40.81
CA LEU A 485 60.93 8.55 -40.87
C LEU A 485 59.60 9.28 -41.12
N THR A 486 58.68 8.57 -41.76
CA THR A 486 57.27 8.96 -41.84
C THR A 486 56.44 8.12 -40.87
N TYR A 487 55.30 8.66 -40.43
CA TYR A 487 54.51 8.10 -39.33
C TYR A 487 53.04 7.94 -39.71
N ASN A 488 52.43 6.87 -39.23
CA ASN A 488 51.00 6.62 -39.31
C ASN A 488 50.35 7.01 -37.99
N VAL A 489 49.29 7.84 -38.08
CA VAL A 489 48.54 8.28 -36.90
C VAL A 489 47.20 7.56 -36.86
N TYR A 490 47.00 6.72 -35.85
CA TYR A 490 45.73 6.03 -35.61
C TYR A 490 44.96 6.72 -34.49
N ARG A 491 43.63 6.73 -34.58
CA ARG A 491 42.75 7.28 -33.54
C ARG A 491 41.87 6.19 -32.97
N MET A 492 41.88 6.07 -31.65
CA MET A 492 40.99 5.20 -30.89
C MET A 492 40.26 6.01 -29.82
N SER A 493 39.00 5.65 -29.54
CA SER A 493 38.34 6.15 -28.33
C SER A 493 38.91 5.46 -27.09
N ALA A 494 38.83 6.09 -25.91
CA ALA A 494 39.23 5.47 -24.65
C ALA A 494 38.55 4.10 -24.42
N MET A 495 37.31 3.94 -24.89
CA MET A 495 36.58 2.67 -24.80
C MET A 495 37.17 1.58 -25.71
N GLN A 496 37.56 1.93 -26.93
CA GLN A 496 38.26 1.01 -27.84
C GLN A 496 39.64 0.65 -27.31
N TRP A 497 40.35 1.59 -26.67
CA TRP A 497 41.66 1.32 -26.07
C TRP A 497 41.56 0.36 -24.89
N ASP A 498 40.57 0.52 -24.01
CA ASP A 498 40.30 -0.40 -22.91
C ASP A 498 39.96 -1.81 -23.41
N GLU A 499 39.08 -1.92 -24.41
CA GLU A 499 38.71 -3.22 -24.99
C GLU A 499 39.90 -3.87 -25.72
N LEU A 500 40.76 -3.09 -26.37
CA LEU A 500 41.99 -3.60 -26.98
C LEU A 500 42.97 -4.11 -25.92
N LYS A 501 43.25 -3.35 -24.86
CA LYS A 501 44.10 -3.84 -23.74
C LYS A 501 43.61 -5.16 -23.19
N GLN A 502 42.29 -5.31 -23.11
CA GLN A 502 41.66 -6.52 -22.61
C GLN A 502 41.74 -7.69 -23.60
N ALA A 503 41.47 -7.45 -24.88
CA ALA A 503 41.66 -8.46 -25.93
C ALA A 503 43.12 -8.92 -25.99
N LEU A 504 44.07 -8.00 -25.85
CA LEU A 504 45.51 -8.28 -25.75
C LEU A 504 45.83 -9.11 -24.50
N SER A 505 45.24 -8.80 -23.34
CA SER A 505 45.45 -9.57 -22.10
C SER A 505 44.95 -11.01 -22.20
N MET A 506 43.82 -11.25 -22.89
CA MET A 506 43.27 -12.58 -23.12
C MET A 506 44.11 -13.38 -24.13
N ALA A 507 44.65 -12.72 -25.16
CA ALA A 507 45.51 -13.34 -26.15
C ALA A 507 46.84 -13.84 -25.55
N VAL A 508 47.34 -13.20 -24.49
CA VAL A 508 48.56 -13.59 -23.76
C VAL A 508 48.39 -14.86 -22.93
N VAL A 509 47.15 -15.23 -22.53
CA VAL A 509 46.90 -16.47 -21.78
C VAL A 509 46.97 -17.67 -22.73
N PRO A 510 47.82 -18.69 -22.48
CA PRO A 510 47.96 -19.84 -23.37
C PRO A 510 46.66 -20.68 -23.38
N ALA A 511 46.15 -20.99 -24.57
CA ALA A 511 45.04 -21.93 -24.72
C ALA A 511 45.52 -23.35 -24.45
N GLY A 512 45.44 -23.80 -23.21
CA GLY A 512 45.86 -25.17 -22.89
C GLY A 512 45.75 -25.63 -21.44
N GLU A 513 45.60 -24.74 -20.45
CA GLU A 513 45.41 -25.21 -19.07
C GLU A 513 43.91 -25.29 -18.73
N PRO A 514 43.39 -26.49 -18.39
CA PRO A 514 42.03 -26.61 -17.92
C PRO A 514 41.90 -25.88 -16.59
N GLU A 515 40.83 -25.09 -16.43
CA GLU A 515 40.45 -24.44 -15.17
C GLU A 515 40.30 -25.48 -14.06
N GLU A 516 41.36 -25.68 -13.28
CA GLU A 516 41.25 -26.33 -11.99
C GLU A 516 40.61 -25.32 -11.04
N SER A 517 39.41 -25.66 -10.60
CA SER A 517 38.70 -24.98 -9.53
C SER A 517 39.61 -24.84 -8.31
N ASP A 518 39.87 -23.61 -7.85
CA ASP A 518 39.66 -23.22 -6.45
C ASP A 518 40.03 -21.74 -6.16
N ALA A 519 39.10 -21.09 -5.45
CA ALA A 519 39.25 -20.13 -4.34
C ALA A 519 40.10 -18.83 -4.50
N PRO A 520 39.78 -17.78 -3.73
CA PRO A 520 39.99 -16.38 -4.11
C PRO A 520 41.38 -15.87 -3.76
N CYS A 521 42.14 -15.43 -4.77
CA CYS A 521 43.30 -14.57 -4.57
C CYS A 521 42.82 -13.13 -4.25
N THR A 522 42.62 -12.86 -2.96
CA THR A 522 42.78 -11.52 -2.37
C THR A 522 44.22 -11.05 -2.54
N TRP A 523 44.47 -9.81 -2.95
CA TRP A 523 45.65 -8.97 -2.65
C TRP A 523 45.45 -7.56 -3.28
N PRO A 524 46.11 -6.48 -2.80
CA PRO A 524 45.58 -5.57 -1.79
C PRO A 524 45.33 -4.13 -2.31
N TYR A 525 44.43 -3.43 -1.60
CA TYR A 525 44.08 -1.99 -1.65
C TYR A 525 43.59 -1.39 -2.96
#